data_AF-A0A3G5TDX6-F1
#
_entry.id   AF-A0A3G5TDX6-F1
#
_cell.length_a   1.000
_cell.length_b   1.000
_cell.length_c   1.000
_cell.angle_alpha   90.00
_cell.angle_beta   90.00
_cell.angle_gamma   90.00
#
_symmetry.space_group_name_H-M   'P 1'
#
loop_
_entity.id
_entity.type
_entity.pdbx_description
1 polymer ?
#
loop_
_entity_poly.entity_id
_entity_poly.type
_entity_poly.pdbx_seq_one_letter_code
_entity_poly.pdbx_strand_id
1 'polypeptide(L)'
;MPAGLGVAFDADGDATVRPAGVGVSRFLAEVLGATVLASISGEWRRLKLCSAPECEVVYYDGSKNRSKRWCSMRICGNRSKTRSYYRRSTGVVP
;
A
#
# COMPACT_ATOMS: atom_id res chain seq x y z
N MET A 1 25.21 -5.48 -11.20
CA MET A 1 24.79 -6.37 -10.09
C MET A 1 23.28 -6.32 -10.00
N PRO A 2 22.58 -7.47 -9.89
CA PRO A 2 21.13 -7.47 -9.68
C PRO A 2 20.76 -6.80 -8.35
N ALA A 3 19.52 -6.33 -8.23
CA ALA A 3 18.99 -5.86 -6.95
C ALA A 3 19.02 -7.02 -5.93
N GLY A 4 19.45 -6.73 -4.70
CA GLY A 4 19.55 -7.74 -3.65
C GLY A 4 19.47 -7.14 -2.26
N LEU A 5 19.15 -7.97 -1.27
CA LEU A 5 19.15 -7.60 0.13
C LEU A 5 20.29 -8.33 0.85
N GLY A 6 21.10 -7.58 1.57
CA GLY A 6 22.01 -8.10 2.59
C GLY A 6 21.43 -7.92 3.98
N VAL A 7 22.02 -8.61 4.95
CA VAL A 7 21.74 -8.43 6.38
C VAL A 7 23.03 -7.94 7.04
N ALA A 8 22.93 -6.88 7.82
CA ALA A 8 24.00 -6.41 8.68
C ALA A 8 23.54 -6.50 10.13
N PHE A 9 24.44 -6.90 11.01
CA PHE A 9 24.21 -6.95 12.45
C PHE A 9 24.97 -5.79 13.09
N ASP A 10 24.35 -5.11 14.04
CA ASP A 10 25.06 -4.14 14.88
C ASP A 10 25.79 -4.83 16.05
N ALA A 11 26.42 -4.02 16.91
CA ALA A 11 27.21 -4.51 18.03
C ALA A 11 26.35 -5.20 19.11
N ASP A 12 25.06 -4.87 19.17
CA ASP A 12 24.09 -5.46 20.11
C ASP A 12 23.47 -6.76 19.55
N GLY A 13 23.73 -7.06 18.27
CA GLY A 13 23.26 -8.25 17.57
C GLY A 13 21.93 -8.05 16.84
N ASP A 14 21.42 -6.81 16.77
CA ASP A 14 20.20 -6.50 16.03
C ASP A 14 20.45 -6.55 14.52
N ALA A 15 19.54 -7.22 13.82
CA ALA A 15 19.62 -7.41 12.37
C ALA A 15 18.95 -6.27 11.61
N THR A 16 19.68 -5.65 10.69
CA THR A 16 19.18 -4.64 9.76
C THR A 16 19.28 -5.13 8.31
N VAL A 17 18.22 -4.90 7.54
CA VAL A 17 18.20 -5.21 6.11
C VAL A 17 18.91 -4.09 5.35
N ARG A 18 19.90 -4.43 4.52
CA ARG A 18 20.66 -3.47 3.73
C ARG A 18 20.46 -3.69 2.22
N PRO A 19 20.00 -2.68 1.47
CA PRO A 19 19.93 -2.73 0.02
C PRO A 19 21.32 -2.88 -0.60
N ALA A 20 21.47 -3.83 -1.52
CA ALA A 20 22.69 -4.04 -2.29
C ALA A 20 22.57 -3.50 -3.72
N GLY A 21 23.72 -3.20 -4.34
CA GLY A 21 23.80 -2.68 -5.71
C GLY A 21 23.92 -1.16 -5.79
N VAL A 22 23.78 -0.63 -7.00
CA VAL A 22 23.90 0.79 -7.33
C VAL A 22 22.80 1.22 -8.32
N GLY A 23 22.56 2.53 -8.43
CA GLY A 23 21.57 3.09 -9.36
C GLY A 23 20.17 2.49 -9.16
N VAL A 24 19.50 2.15 -10.27
CA VAL A 24 18.14 1.57 -10.27
C VAL A 24 18.08 0.26 -9.47
N SER A 25 19.10 -0.59 -9.54
CA SER A 25 19.11 -1.85 -8.80
C SER A 25 19.09 -1.62 -7.28
N ARG A 26 19.77 -0.58 -6.79
CA ARG A 26 19.71 -0.20 -5.37
C ARG A 26 18.33 0.32 -4.98
N PHE A 27 17.73 1.17 -5.82
CA PHE A 27 16.37 1.66 -5.59
C PHE A 27 15.36 0.52 -5.49
N LEU A 28 15.44 -0.47 -6.40
CA LEU A 28 14.59 -1.66 -6.34
C LEU A 28 14.84 -2.48 -5.06
N ALA A 29 16.10 -2.60 -4.63
CA ALA A 29 16.44 -3.26 -3.37
C ALA A 29 15.90 -2.49 -2.15
N GLU A 30 15.85 -1.16 -2.18
CA GLU A 30 15.23 -0.34 -1.12
C GLU A 30 13.71 -0.59 -1.02
N VAL A 31 13.02 -0.59 -2.16
CA VAL A 31 11.58 -0.91 -2.22
C VAL A 31 11.31 -2.33 -1.73
N LEU A 32 12.16 -3.30 -2.13
CA LEU A 32 12.06 -4.67 -1.67
C LEU A 32 12.28 -4.79 -0.16
N GLY A 33 13.31 -4.14 0.38
CA GLY A 33 13.61 -4.14 1.82
C GLY A 33 12.47 -3.55 2.64
N ALA A 34 11.92 -2.40 2.21
CA ALA A 34 10.75 -1.79 2.86
C ALA A 34 9.52 -2.72 2.83
N THR A 35 9.30 -3.42 1.71
CA THR A 35 8.21 -4.38 1.56
C THR A 35 8.35 -5.58 2.50
N VAL A 36 9.57 -6.12 2.63
CA VAL A 36 9.87 -7.23 3.55
C VAL A 36 9.65 -6.81 5.01
N LEU A 37 10.20 -5.66 5.41
CA LEU A 37 10.05 -5.14 6.77
C LEU A 37 8.58 -4.81 7.11
N ALA A 38 7.83 -4.21 6.17
CA ALA A 38 6.39 -3.98 6.33
C ALA A 38 5.61 -5.30 6.46
N SER A 39 6.02 -6.34 5.75
CA SER A 39 5.39 -7.66 5.82
C SER A 39 5.61 -8.31 7.18
N ILE A 40 6.83 -8.28 7.69
CA ILE A 40 7.20 -8.87 8.99
C ILE A 40 6.54 -8.11 10.15
N SER A 41 6.50 -6.78 10.10
CA SER A 41 5.83 -5.95 11.11
C SER A 41 4.29 -5.99 11.03
N GLY A 42 3.74 -6.65 10.01
CA GLY A 42 2.29 -6.73 9.78
C GLY A 42 1.65 -5.45 9.24
N GLU A 43 2.43 -4.41 9.00
CA GLU A 43 2.00 -3.12 8.45
C GLU A 43 1.73 -3.17 6.94
N TRP A 44 2.21 -4.21 6.24
CA TRP A 44 1.89 -4.47 4.83
C TRP A 44 0.38 -4.49 4.56
N ARG A 45 -0.42 -4.98 5.51
CA ARG A 45 -1.90 -5.01 5.42
C ARG A 45 -2.55 -3.63 5.34
N ARG A 46 -1.80 -2.55 5.58
CA ARG A 46 -2.27 -1.17 5.38
C ARG A 46 -2.18 -0.74 3.93
N LEU A 47 -1.34 -1.36 3.10
CA LEU A 47 -1.41 -1.17 1.65
C LEU A 47 -2.64 -1.89 1.12
N LYS A 48 -3.54 -1.13 0.51
CA LYS A 48 -4.84 -1.61 0.03
C LYS A 48 -5.09 -1.10 -1.38
N LEU A 49 -5.82 -1.89 -2.17
CA LEU A 49 -6.44 -1.41 -3.41
C LEU A 49 -7.70 -0.62 -3.09
N CYS A 50 -7.96 0.43 -3.86
CA CYS A 50 -9.19 1.20 -3.73
C CYS A 50 -10.42 0.32 -3.99
N SER A 51 -11.43 0.36 -3.12
CA SER A 51 -12.68 -0.42 -3.29
C SER A 51 -13.61 0.14 -4.37
N ALA A 52 -13.20 1.13 -5.16
CA ALA A 52 -14.00 1.62 -6.29
C ALA A 52 -13.70 0.75 -7.51
N PRO A 53 -14.70 0.16 -8.20
CA PRO A 53 -14.48 -0.85 -9.25
C PRO A 53 -13.56 -0.38 -10.38
N GLU A 54 -13.65 0.89 -10.76
CA GLU A 54 -12.87 1.50 -11.81
C GLU A 54 -11.56 2.15 -11.33
N CYS A 55 -11.15 1.93 -10.08
CA CYS A 55 -9.96 2.54 -9.50
C CYS A 55 -8.94 1.47 -9.09
N GLU A 56 -7.83 1.44 -9.80
CA GLU A 56 -6.73 0.48 -9.59
C GLU A 56 -5.61 1.04 -8.71
N VAL A 57 -5.87 2.15 -8.01
CA VAL A 57 -4.86 2.83 -7.19
C VAL A 57 -4.66 2.08 -5.87
N VAL A 58 -3.41 1.71 -5.59
CA VAL A 58 -2.95 1.26 -4.27
C VAL A 58 -2.75 2.49 -3.36
N TYR A 59 -3.17 2.39 -2.10
CA TYR A 59 -2.96 3.44 -1.10
C TYR A 59 -2.58 2.85 0.25
N TYR A 60 -1.94 3.65 1.09
CA TYR A 60 -1.64 3.30 2.48
C TYR A 60 -2.78 3.75 3.42
N ASP A 61 -3.28 2.83 4.24
CA ASP A 61 -4.30 3.09 5.25
C ASP A 61 -3.69 3.54 6.58
N GLY A 62 -3.48 4.86 6.68
CA GLY A 62 -3.05 5.53 7.92
C GLY A 62 -4.15 5.74 8.96
N SER A 63 -5.37 5.21 8.77
CA SER A 63 -6.42 5.35 9.78
C SER A 63 -6.10 4.51 11.02
N LYS A 64 -6.54 5.00 12.19
CA LYS A 64 -6.33 4.34 13.49
C LYS A 64 -6.83 2.88 13.47
N ASN A 65 -8.01 2.66 12.89
CA ASN A 65 -8.69 1.36 12.90
C ASN A 65 -8.57 0.60 11.57
N ARG A 66 -7.66 1.02 10.66
CA ARG A 66 -7.48 0.40 9.34
C ARG A 66 -8.80 0.26 8.56
N SER A 67 -9.66 1.28 8.64
CA SER A 67 -11.02 1.26 8.10
C SER A 67 -11.18 2.00 6.77
N LYS A 68 -10.11 2.63 6.25
CA LYS A 68 -10.18 3.36 4.98
C LYS A 68 -10.37 2.34 3.86
N ARG A 69 -11.36 2.59 3.00
CA ARG A 69 -11.71 1.74 1.82
C ARG A 69 -11.41 2.38 0.47
N TRP A 70 -11.07 3.66 0.45
CA TRP A 70 -10.89 4.42 -0.79
C TRP A 70 -9.54 5.13 -0.75
N CYS A 71 -8.87 5.23 -1.89
CA CYS A 71 -7.60 5.98 -1.99
C CYS A 71 -7.80 7.45 -1.55
N SER A 72 -8.93 8.04 -1.95
CA SER A 72 -9.36 9.39 -1.58
C SER A 72 -10.86 9.43 -1.30
N MET A 73 -11.23 10.00 -0.14
CA MET A 73 -12.63 10.25 0.19
C MET A 73 -13.27 11.25 -0.79
N ARG A 74 -12.50 12.27 -1.20
CA ARG A 74 -12.97 13.34 -2.08
C ARG A 74 -13.28 12.84 -3.50
N ILE A 75 -12.52 11.85 -3.98
CA ILE A 75 -12.66 11.32 -5.35
C ILE A 75 -13.50 10.03 -5.32
N CYS A 76 -12.91 8.91 -4.90
CA CYS A 76 -13.55 7.60 -4.96
C CYS A 76 -14.66 7.43 -3.91
N GLY A 77 -14.48 7.99 -2.71
CA GLY A 77 -15.51 7.95 -1.66
C GLY A 77 -16.80 8.66 -2.07
N ASN A 78 -16.70 9.89 -2.58
CA ASN A 78 -17.84 10.66 -3.08
C ASN A 78 -18.50 10.00 -4.29
N ARG A 79 -17.72 9.54 -5.28
CA ARG A 79 -18.27 8.83 -6.44
C ARG A 79 -19.08 7.58 -6.04
N SER A 80 -18.58 6.80 -5.08
CA SER A 80 -19.27 5.62 -4.55
C SER A 80 -20.59 5.98 -3.86
N LYS A 81 -20.62 7.07 -3.06
CA LYS A 81 -21.85 7.58 -2.44
C LYS A 81 -22.87 8.06 -3.48
N THR A 82 -22.42 8.79 -4.50
CA THR A 82 -23.27 9.27 -5.60
C THR A 82 -23.90 8.12 -6.37
N ARG A 83 -23.12 7.09 -6.75
CA ARG A 83 -23.67 5.88 -7.39
C ARG A 83 -24.71 5.18 -6.51
N SER A 84 -24.42 5.04 -5.23
CA SER A 84 -25.35 4.42 -4.27
C SER A 84 -26.62 5.26 -4.06
N TYR A 85 -26.53 6.59 -4.18
CA TYR A 85 -27.70 7.47 -4.16
C TYR A 85 -28.56 7.28 -5.41
N TYR A 86 -27.97 7.33 -6.61
CA TYR A 86 -28.70 7.09 -7.86
C TYR A 86 -29.36 5.72 -7.91
N ARG A 87 -28.67 4.64 -7.54
CA ARG A 87 -29.25 3.29 -7.45
C ARG A 87 -30.50 3.21 -6.57
N ARG A 88 -30.60 4.08 -5.55
CA ARG A 88 -31.77 4.16 -4.65
C ARG A 88 -32.84 5.11 -5.17
N SER A 89 -32.46 6.18 -5.87
CA SER A 89 -33.40 7.23 -6.29
C SER A 89 -34.03 6.98 -7.65
N THR A 90 -33.37 6.28 -8.58
CA THR A 90 -33.89 6.12 -9.95
C THR A 90 -34.45 4.73 -10.24
N GLY A 91 -34.33 3.75 -9.34
CA GLY A 91 -34.74 2.36 -9.61
C GLY A 91 -34.00 1.70 -10.78
N VAL A 92 -33.09 2.42 -11.44
CA VAL A 92 -32.25 1.93 -12.52
C VAL A 92 -31.06 1.21 -11.89
N VAL A 93 -31.13 -0.11 -11.92
CA VAL A 93 -30.01 -1.00 -11.64
C VAL A 93 -29.12 -1.00 -12.90
N PRO A 94 -27.82 -0.68 -12.80
CA PRO A 94 -26.88 -0.92 -13.89
C PRO A 94 -26.62 -2.41 -14.07
#